data_AF-K2QL98-F1
#
_entry.id   AF-K2QL98-F1
#
_cell.length_a   1.000
_cell.length_b   1.000
_cell.length_c   1.000
_cell.angle_alpha   90.00
_cell.angle_beta   90.00
_cell.angle_gamma   90.00
#
_symmetry.space_group_name_H-M   'P 1'
#
loop_
_entity.id
_entity.type
_entity.pdbx_description
1 polymer ?
#
loop_
_entity_poly.entity_id
_entity_poly.type
_entity_poly.pdbx_seq_one_letter_code
_entity_poly.pdbx_strand_id
1 'polypeptide(L)'
;MVNFTALLLPALLASATHAAYTWTKCTNAERCIAAKAPNGSTAGGKAGAQPGSRFSYVGGYVFAVDTCSGYSSDRAQGCWYSHDKDGLFISPTGYMRTAHDCNLVGVLSKSADVGVTYWWLHKGGDRCLPDSVGTEVYDVQACYAGDQ
;
A
#
# COMPACT_ATOMS: atom_id res chain seq x y z
N MET A 1 -54.57 16.45 -24.98
CA MET A 1 -53.11 16.31 -25.19
C MET A 1 -52.48 16.10 -23.82
N VAL A 2 -52.06 14.88 -23.50
CA VAL A 2 -51.38 14.56 -22.24
C VAL A 2 -49.92 14.31 -22.58
N ASN A 3 -49.07 15.27 -22.24
CA ASN A 3 -47.64 15.23 -22.52
C ASN A 3 -46.99 14.34 -21.44
N PHE A 4 -46.63 13.10 -21.81
CA PHE A 4 -45.86 12.19 -20.96
C PHE A 4 -44.38 12.60 -21.03
N THR A 5 -44.00 13.59 -20.23
CA THR A 5 -42.59 13.86 -19.94
C THR A 5 -42.07 12.76 -19.03
N ALA A 6 -41.44 11.76 -19.65
CA ALA A 6 -40.67 10.74 -18.96
C ALA A 6 -39.58 11.41 -18.12
N LEU A 7 -39.75 11.40 -16.79
CA LEU A 7 -38.65 11.60 -15.84
C LEU A 7 -37.71 10.39 -15.96
N LEU A 8 -36.80 10.44 -16.93
CA LEU A 8 -35.59 9.64 -16.93
C LEU A 8 -34.69 10.21 -15.82
N LEU A 9 -34.83 9.69 -14.61
CA LEU A 9 -33.78 9.78 -13.61
C LEU A 9 -32.54 9.09 -14.21
N PRO A 10 -31.41 9.78 -14.43
CA PRO A 10 -30.15 9.09 -14.50
C PRO A 10 -29.90 8.60 -13.07
N ALA A 11 -30.12 7.31 -12.84
CA ALA A 11 -29.45 6.64 -11.73
C ALA A 11 -27.95 6.79 -12.01
N LEU A 12 -27.36 7.83 -11.41
CA LEU A 12 -25.92 7.98 -11.31
C LEU A 12 -25.42 6.69 -10.64
N LEU A 13 -24.91 5.79 -11.47
CA LEU A 13 -23.99 4.77 -11.04
C LEU A 13 -22.84 5.50 -10.37
N ALA A 14 -22.94 5.67 -9.05
CA ALA A 14 -21.80 5.84 -8.19
C ALA A 14 -20.99 4.55 -8.31
N SER A 15 -20.25 4.44 -9.42
CA SER A 15 -19.10 3.57 -9.48
C SER A 15 -18.21 4.08 -8.35
N ALA A 16 -17.98 3.22 -7.36
CA ALA A 16 -16.93 3.44 -6.38
C ALA A 16 -15.60 3.39 -7.16
N THR A 17 -15.29 4.49 -7.84
CA THR A 17 -13.95 4.77 -8.31
C THR A 17 -13.13 4.97 -7.05
N HIS A 18 -12.48 3.90 -6.62
CA HIS A 18 -11.36 4.01 -5.69
C HIS A 18 -10.50 5.16 -6.20
N ALA A 19 -10.30 6.17 -5.36
CA ALA A 19 -9.58 7.39 -5.74
C ALA A 19 -8.35 6.99 -6.55
N ALA A 20 -8.30 7.40 -7.82
CA ALA A 20 -7.19 7.05 -8.70
C ALA A 20 -5.90 7.52 -8.02
N TYR A 21 -5.01 6.58 -7.68
CA TYR A 21 -3.74 6.91 -7.06
C TYR A 21 -2.99 7.94 -7.91
N THR A 22 -2.55 9.03 -7.30
CA THR A 22 -1.69 10.02 -7.94
C THR A 22 -0.23 9.66 -7.74
N TRP A 23 0.58 9.94 -8.76
CA TRP A 23 1.98 9.52 -8.84
C TRP A 23 2.85 10.69 -9.31
N THR A 24 2.81 11.78 -8.56
CA THR A 24 3.42 13.04 -8.97
C THR A 24 4.72 13.34 -8.22
N LYS A 25 4.89 12.80 -7.02
CA LYS A 25 6.02 13.14 -6.13
C LYS A 25 7.22 12.22 -6.31
N CYS A 26 7.00 10.93 -6.58
CA CYS A 26 8.07 9.99 -6.89
C CYS A 26 8.09 9.69 -8.39
N THR A 27 9.22 10.00 -9.04
CA THR A 27 9.43 9.83 -10.48
C THR A 27 10.75 9.17 -10.84
N ASN A 28 11.54 8.75 -9.84
CA ASN A 28 12.90 8.23 -9.98
C ASN A 28 12.97 6.69 -10.02
N ALA A 29 11.84 6.00 -9.93
CA ALA A 29 11.74 4.55 -9.98
C ALA A 29 10.41 4.11 -10.62
N GLU A 30 10.28 2.82 -10.94
CA GLU A 30 9.03 2.25 -11.45
C GLU A 30 7.93 2.28 -10.38
N ARG A 31 6.67 2.42 -10.77
CA ARG A 31 5.54 2.38 -9.82
C ARG A 31 5.44 1.01 -9.13
N CYS A 32 5.14 1.02 -7.83
CA CYS A 32 4.82 -0.19 -7.11
C CYS A 32 3.59 -0.87 -7.70
N ILE A 33 3.61 -2.20 -7.73
CA ILE A 33 2.45 -3.00 -8.06
C ILE A 33 1.75 -3.31 -6.72
N ALA A 34 0.51 -2.84 -6.58
CA ALA A 34 -0.29 -3.14 -5.40
C ALA A 34 -0.47 -4.66 -5.25
N ALA A 35 -0.47 -5.14 -4.01
CA ALA A 35 -0.76 -6.54 -3.76
C ALA A 35 -2.12 -6.90 -4.38
N LYS A 36 -2.17 -7.93 -5.24
CA LYS A 36 -3.38 -8.21 -6.00
C LYS A 36 -4.53 -8.55 -5.05
N ALA A 37 -5.54 -7.70 -5.03
CA ALA A 37 -6.83 -7.95 -4.40
C ALA A 37 -7.78 -8.48 -5.48
N PRO A 38 -8.45 -9.65 -5.33
CA PRO A 38 -9.63 -10.06 -6.10
C PRO A 38 -10.64 -8.94 -6.39
N ASN A 39 -10.73 -7.92 -5.51
CA ASN A 39 -11.71 -6.84 -5.62
C ASN A 39 -11.09 -5.44 -5.84
N GLY A 40 -9.81 -5.36 -6.23
CA GLY A 40 -9.20 -4.13 -6.74
C GLY A 40 -8.66 -3.11 -5.72
N SER A 41 -8.84 -3.33 -4.42
CA SER A 41 -8.29 -2.44 -3.37
C SER A 41 -7.51 -3.22 -2.33
N THR A 42 -6.35 -2.70 -1.94
CA THR A 42 -5.58 -3.12 -0.75
C THR A 42 -5.78 -2.18 0.43
N ALA A 43 -6.55 -1.10 0.24
CA ALA A 43 -6.76 -0.04 1.22
C ALA A 43 -7.70 -0.53 2.32
N GLY A 44 -7.19 -0.56 3.56
CA GLY A 44 -7.86 -1.10 4.73
C GLY A 44 -7.38 -2.50 5.10
N GLY A 45 -7.39 -2.82 6.39
CA GLY A 45 -6.90 -4.10 6.91
C GLY A 45 -6.42 -3.98 8.36
N LYS A 46 -6.01 -5.10 8.94
CA LYS A 46 -5.34 -5.10 10.25
C LYS A 46 -3.83 -4.96 10.04
N ALA A 47 -3.24 -4.04 10.80
CA ALA A 47 -1.80 -3.99 11.02
C ALA A 47 -1.37 -5.19 11.88
N GLY A 48 -0.11 -5.62 11.74
CA GLY A 48 0.54 -6.57 12.65
C GLY A 48 0.63 -7.99 12.11
N ALA A 49 1.30 -8.18 10.97
CA ALA A 49 1.75 -9.51 10.57
C ALA A 49 2.57 -10.14 11.71
N GLN A 50 2.22 -11.35 12.13
CA GLN A 50 3.02 -12.14 13.09
C GLN A 50 3.70 -13.29 12.35
N PRO A 51 4.95 -13.66 12.68
CA PRO A 51 5.61 -14.81 12.06
C PRO A 51 4.79 -16.08 12.22
N GLY A 52 4.69 -16.87 11.15
CA GLY A 52 3.92 -18.11 11.13
C GLY A 52 2.40 -17.94 11.20
N SER A 53 1.88 -16.73 10.97
CA SER A 53 0.45 -16.43 11.08
C SER A 53 -0.16 -15.95 9.77
N ARG A 54 -1.48 -16.14 9.66
CA ARG A 54 -2.28 -15.55 8.59
C ARG A 54 -2.88 -14.22 9.06
N PHE A 55 -2.76 -13.18 8.25
CA PHE A 55 -3.46 -11.93 8.45
C PHE A 55 -4.24 -11.53 7.19
N SER A 56 -5.25 -10.68 7.36
CA SER A 56 -6.18 -10.28 6.30
C SER A 56 -6.09 -8.78 6.02
N TYR A 57 -6.14 -8.44 4.74
CA TYR A 57 -6.26 -7.07 4.25
C TYR A 57 -7.43 -6.97 3.27
N VAL A 58 -7.87 -5.75 2.97
CA VAL A 58 -8.93 -5.57 1.97
C VAL A 58 -8.42 -6.17 0.67
N GLY A 59 -9.16 -7.15 0.14
CA GLY A 59 -8.74 -7.90 -1.03
C GLY A 59 -8.08 -9.25 -0.78
N GLY A 60 -7.81 -9.71 0.45
CA GLY A 60 -7.32 -11.08 0.63
C GLY A 60 -6.72 -11.40 1.98
N TYR A 61 -5.96 -12.49 2.01
CA TYR A 61 -5.13 -12.86 3.14
C TYR A 61 -3.74 -13.25 2.66
N VAL A 62 -2.76 -13.02 3.53
CA VAL A 62 -1.38 -13.46 3.34
C VAL A 62 -0.96 -14.27 4.55
N PHE A 63 -0.10 -15.27 4.32
CA PHE A 63 0.60 -15.98 5.37
C PHE A 63 1.99 -15.35 5.54
N ALA A 64 2.25 -14.74 6.68
CA ALA A 64 3.57 -14.22 7.00
C ALA A 64 4.44 -15.38 7.47
N VAL A 65 5.37 -15.82 6.61
CA VAL A 65 6.36 -16.86 6.96
C VAL A 65 7.34 -16.30 7.99
N ASP A 66 7.78 -15.06 7.78
CA ASP A 66 8.66 -14.32 8.68
C ASP A 66 8.29 -12.84 8.70
N THR A 67 8.63 -12.12 9.78
CA THR A 67 8.43 -10.67 9.87
C THR A 67 9.74 -9.94 9.75
N CYS A 68 9.76 -8.98 8.84
CA CYS A 68 10.80 -7.97 8.77
C CYS A 68 10.40 -6.87 9.75
N SER A 69 10.80 -7.06 11.00
CA SER A 69 10.55 -6.10 12.08
C SER A 69 11.65 -5.02 12.14
N GLY A 70 11.56 -4.10 13.12
CA GLY A 70 12.63 -3.12 13.37
C GLY A 70 12.60 -1.86 12.53
N TYR A 71 11.42 -1.41 12.07
CA TYR A 71 11.30 -0.11 11.42
C TYR A 71 11.51 1.04 12.40
N SER A 72 12.29 2.02 11.97
CA SER A 72 12.46 3.31 12.63
C SER A 72 12.13 4.43 11.67
N SER A 73 11.53 5.49 12.22
CA SER A 73 11.27 6.73 11.49
C SER A 73 12.33 7.77 11.86
N ASP A 74 13.07 8.31 10.89
CA ASP A 74 13.79 9.56 11.09
C ASP A 74 12.76 10.70 11.04
N ARG A 75 12.43 11.25 12.21
CA ARG A 75 11.43 12.32 12.32
C ARG A 75 11.85 13.64 11.69
N ALA A 76 13.16 13.90 11.55
CA ALA A 76 13.65 15.12 10.93
C ALA A 76 13.51 15.06 9.40
N GLN A 77 13.65 13.87 8.83
CA GLN A 77 13.59 13.67 7.38
C GLN A 77 12.28 13.04 6.90
N GLY A 78 11.44 12.52 7.80
CA GLY A 78 10.20 11.80 7.48
C GLY A 78 10.43 10.45 6.79
N CYS A 79 11.66 9.93 6.85
CA CYS A 79 12.05 8.67 6.24
C CYS A 79 11.77 7.49 7.17
N TRP A 80 11.40 6.36 6.61
CA TRP A 80 11.29 5.07 7.29
C TRP A 80 12.38 4.14 6.81
N TYR A 81 12.98 3.38 7.72
CA TYR A 81 13.99 2.39 7.38
C TYR A 81 13.97 1.25 8.40
N SER A 82 14.30 0.04 7.95
CA SER A 82 14.47 -1.11 8.85
C SER A 82 15.94 -1.27 9.21
N HIS A 83 16.27 -1.32 10.51
CA HIS A 83 17.63 -1.64 10.97
C HIS A 83 17.96 -3.12 10.85
N ASP A 84 16.93 -3.98 10.91
CA ASP A 84 17.09 -5.43 10.88
C ASP A 84 17.26 -5.95 9.44
N LYS A 85 17.00 -5.10 8.44
CA LYS A 85 17.06 -5.43 7.02
C LYS A 85 17.76 -4.33 6.23
N ASP A 86 18.99 -4.60 5.85
CA ASP A 86 19.81 -3.74 5.00
C ASP A 86 19.03 -3.36 3.72
N GLY A 87 18.77 -2.07 3.57
CA GLY A 87 18.26 -1.47 2.35
C GLY A 87 16.74 -1.29 2.26
N LEU A 88 15.94 -1.72 3.25
CA LEU A 88 14.52 -1.38 3.22
C LEU A 88 14.30 0.05 3.72
N PHE A 89 13.81 0.90 2.82
CA PHE A 89 13.70 2.34 3.03
C PHE A 89 12.46 2.90 2.35
N ILE A 90 11.79 3.88 2.97
CA ILE A 90 10.73 4.69 2.36
C ILE A 90 11.00 6.16 2.68
N SER A 91 11.01 7.00 1.64
CA SER A 91 11.16 8.46 1.76
C SER A 91 9.80 9.16 1.82
N PRO A 92 9.75 10.42 2.29
CA PRO A 92 8.52 11.24 2.29
C PRO A 92 7.96 11.55 0.91
N THR A 93 8.72 11.33 -0.17
CA THR A 93 8.22 11.53 -1.54
C THR A 93 7.56 10.28 -2.09
N GLY A 94 7.60 9.17 -1.36
CA GLY A 94 7.10 7.86 -1.77
C GLY A 94 8.11 7.01 -2.52
N TYR A 95 9.38 7.42 -2.64
CA TYR A 95 10.42 6.48 -3.08
C TYR A 95 10.63 5.40 -2.02
N MET A 96 10.59 4.14 -2.46
CA MET A 96 10.77 2.95 -1.63
C MET A 96 11.89 2.09 -2.22
N ARG A 97 12.83 1.68 -1.38
CA ARG A 97 13.80 0.62 -1.69
C ARG A 97 13.47 -0.60 -0.86
N THR A 98 13.60 -1.76 -1.50
CA THR A 98 13.23 -3.05 -0.91
C THR A 98 14.49 -3.81 -0.49
N ALA A 99 14.50 -4.37 0.72
CA ALA A 99 15.56 -5.27 1.15
C ALA A 99 15.42 -6.65 0.47
N HIS A 100 16.50 -7.43 0.49
CA HIS A 100 16.58 -8.73 -0.20
C HIS A 100 15.62 -9.80 0.34
N ASP A 101 15.30 -9.75 1.64
CA ASP A 101 14.63 -10.86 2.34
C ASP A 101 13.11 -10.71 2.45
N CYS A 102 12.57 -9.53 2.16
CA CYS A 102 11.15 -9.22 2.34
C CYS A 102 10.50 -9.02 0.97
N ASN A 103 9.36 -9.67 0.74
CA ASN A 103 8.65 -9.56 -0.54
C ASN A 103 7.26 -8.93 -0.41
N LEU A 104 6.84 -8.55 0.79
CA LEU A 104 5.61 -7.78 1.02
C LEU A 104 5.88 -6.65 2.01
N VAL A 105 5.48 -5.43 1.64
CA VAL A 105 5.47 -4.25 2.54
C VAL A 105 4.04 -3.76 2.73
N GLY A 106 3.64 -3.58 3.98
CA GLY A 106 2.48 -2.82 4.40
C GLY A 106 2.88 -1.39 4.74
N VAL A 107 2.31 -0.41 4.03
CA VAL A 107 2.48 1.02 4.32
C VAL A 107 1.18 1.54 4.92
N LEU A 108 1.29 2.04 6.15
CA LEU A 108 0.15 2.55 6.88
C LEU A 108 0.16 4.08 6.78
N SER A 109 -0.90 4.64 6.22
CA SER A 109 -1.04 6.07 5.92
C SER A 109 -1.92 6.77 6.96
N LYS A 110 -1.55 8.00 7.32
CA LYS A 110 -2.35 8.90 8.17
C LYS A 110 -3.63 9.33 7.48
N SER A 111 -3.66 9.23 6.15
CA SER A 111 -4.88 9.42 5.38
C SER A 111 -5.89 8.33 5.72
N ALA A 112 -6.98 8.71 6.38
CA ALA A 112 -8.05 7.81 6.80
C ALA A 112 -8.70 7.08 5.61
N ASP A 113 -8.67 7.69 4.42
CA ASP A 113 -9.20 7.12 3.18
C ASP A 113 -8.30 6.00 2.60
N VAL A 114 -7.06 5.90 3.06
CA VAL A 114 -6.06 4.91 2.61
C VAL A 114 -5.90 3.79 3.64
N GLY A 115 -5.82 4.13 4.92
CA GLY A 115 -5.60 3.17 6.00
C GLY A 115 -4.28 2.43 5.84
N VAL A 116 -4.32 1.12 5.57
CA VAL A 116 -3.14 0.30 5.27
C VAL A 116 -3.17 -0.13 3.81
N THR A 117 -2.04 -0.07 3.11
CA THR A 117 -1.88 -0.59 1.75
C THR A 117 -0.73 -1.59 1.70
N TYR A 118 -0.87 -2.63 0.87
CA TYR A 118 0.11 -3.69 0.74
C TYR A 118 0.70 -3.73 -0.67
N TRP A 119 2.01 -3.94 -0.76
CA TRP A 119 2.80 -3.84 -1.98
C TRP A 119 3.73 -5.04 -2.11
N TRP A 120 3.61 -5.81 -3.20
CA TRP A 120 4.54 -6.88 -3.50
C TRP A 120 5.84 -6.31 -4.00
N LEU A 121 6.94 -6.86 -3.50
CA LEU A 121 8.28 -6.41 -3.79
C LEU A 121 9.00 -7.50 -4.58
N HIS A 122 9.58 -7.11 -5.71
CA HIS A 122 10.63 -7.91 -6.33
C HIS A 122 11.97 -7.55 -5.66
N LYS A 123 12.75 -8.58 -5.29
CA LYS A 123 13.96 -8.48 -4.46
C LYS A 123 14.92 -7.37 -4.95
N GLY A 124 15.30 -6.47 -4.04
CA GLY A 124 16.32 -5.44 -4.27
C GLY A 124 15.91 -4.32 -5.23
N GLY A 125 14.62 -4.21 -5.56
CA GLY A 125 14.11 -3.19 -6.48
C GLY A 125 13.80 -1.86 -5.80
N ASP A 126 14.03 -0.78 -6.54
CA ASP A 126 13.55 0.56 -6.24
C ASP A 126 12.16 0.75 -6.85
N ARG A 127 11.24 1.35 -6.09
CA ARG A 127 9.87 1.60 -6.53
C ARG A 127 9.35 2.94 -6.04
N CYS A 128 8.39 3.50 -6.76
CA CYS A 128 7.58 4.62 -6.30
C CYS A 128 6.29 4.13 -5.66
N LEU A 129 5.84 4.78 -4.59
CA LEU A 129 4.51 4.65 -3.98
C LEU A 129 3.61 5.82 -4.42
N PRO A 130 2.28 5.65 -4.39
CA PRO A 130 1.35 6.75 -4.63
C PRO A 130 1.56 7.91 -3.66
N ASP A 131 1.23 9.13 -4.06
CA ASP A 131 1.43 10.32 -3.24
C ASP A 131 0.72 10.19 -1.88
N SER A 132 -0.53 9.71 -1.86
CA SER A 132 -1.33 9.53 -0.63
C SER A 132 -0.83 8.41 0.29
N VAL A 133 0.02 7.51 -0.22
CA VAL A 133 0.58 6.38 0.53
C VAL A 133 1.98 6.73 1.02
N GLY A 134 2.83 7.24 0.12
CA GLY A 134 4.24 7.49 0.40
C GLY A 134 4.53 8.75 1.20
N THR A 135 3.60 9.72 1.25
CA THR A 135 3.88 11.03 1.88
C THR A 135 3.25 11.24 3.24
N GLU A 136 2.31 10.38 3.63
CA GLU A 136 1.62 10.44 4.90
C GLU A 136 1.83 9.18 5.73
N VAL A 137 2.99 8.54 5.61
CA VAL A 137 3.29 7.29 6.32
C VAL A 137 3.31 7.51 7.84
N TYR A 138 2.55 6.71 8.59
CA TYR A 138 2.61 6.66 10.05
C TYR A 138 3.31 5.43 10.60
N ASP A 139 3.28 4.32 9.86
CA ASP A 139 3.94 3.06 10.24
C ASP A 139 4.23 2.25 8.98
N VAL A 140 5.23 1.38 9.07
CA VAL A 140 5.64 0.49 8.00
C VAL A 140 5.86 -0.89 8.57
N GLN A 141 5.37 -1.89 7.85
CA GLN A 141 5.54 -3.29 8.20
C GLN A 141 6.03 -4.03 6.97
N ALA A 142 6.86 -5.05 7.17
CA ALA A 142 7.23 -5.94 6.08
C ALA A 142 7.27 -7.37 6.58
N CYS A 143 7.03 -8.29 5.66
CA CYS A 143 7.12 -9.72 5.92
C CYS A 143 7.59 -10.45 4.68
N TYR A 144 8.11 -11.65 4.90
CA TYR A 144 8.23 -12.64 3.84
C TYR A 144 6.93 -13.44 3.78
N ALA A 145 6.30 -13.44 2.60
CA ALA A 145 4.98 -14.02 2.35
C ALA A 145 5.01 -15.22 1.39
N GLY A 146 6.20 -15.77 1.09
CA GLY A 146 6.39 -16.81 0.08
C GLY A 146 6.39 -16.26 -1.35
N ASP A 147 6.91 -17.01 -2.31
CA ASP A 147 6.94 -16.57 -3.72
C ASP A 147 5.54 -16.66 -4.35
N GLN A 148 5.12 -15.61 -5.08
CA GLN A 148 3.85 -15.58 -5.85
C GLN A 148 3.94 -16.31 -7.18
#